data_AF-A0A1N6J2E6-F1
#
_entry.id   AF-A0A1N6J2E6-F1
#
_cell.length_a   1.000
_cell.length_b   1.000
_cell.length_c   1.000
_cell.angle_alpha   90.00
_cell.angle_beta   90.00
_cell.angle_gamma   90.00
#
_symmetry.space_group_name_H-M   'P 1'
#
loop_
_entity.id
_entity.type
_entity.pdbx_description
1 polymer ?
#
loop_
_entity_poly.entity_id
_entity_poly.type
_entity_poly.pdbx_seq_one_letter_code
_entity_poly.pdbx_strand_id
1 'polypeptide(L)'
;MALVLKGCMFLLFAWTLLPIPVAKASSAQSDNRLPFSLAETVSVDELETARGREGVNITALNNMNVQAMLTDNTANNTITGSNRIDTGAFAGSGGMFSVIQNSGNNVIIQDSTIVNVTILP
;
A
#
# COMPACT_ATOMS: atom_id res chain seq x y z
N MET A 1 74.59 -51.16 18.04
CA MET A 1 73.95 -50.63 16.80
C MET A 1 72.71 -49.78 17.13
N ALA A 2 72.83 -48.80 18.04
CA ALA A 2 71.70 -47.93 18.45
C ALA A 2 72.02 -46.43 18.30
N LEU A 3 73.21 -46.11 17.78
CA LEU A 3 73.72 -44.74 17.72
C LEU A 3 73.39 -44.05 16.38
N VAL A 4 73.36 -44.80 15.27
CA VAL A 4 73.05 -44.25 13.93
C VAL A 4 71.55 -43.97 13.74
N LEU A 5 70.67 -44.75 14.37
CA LEU A 5 69.22 -44.54 14.31
C LEU A 5 68.75 -43.32 15.14
N LYS A 6 69.52 -42.92 16.17
CA LYS A 6 69.26 -41.71 16.98
C LYS A 6 69.60 -40.41 16.25
N GLY A 7 70.54 -40.43 15.31
CA GLY A 7 70.95 -39.25 14.53
C GLY A 7 69.91 -38.77 13.52
N CYS A 8 69.28 -39.69 12.78
CA CYS A 8 68.20 -39.34 11.84
C CYS A 8 66.91 -38.91 12.55
N MET A 9 66.67 -39.38 13.78
CA MET A 9 65.49 -39.01 14.56
C MET A 9 65.58 -37.58 15.14
N PHE A 10 66.80 -37.04 15.30
CA PHE A 10 67.01 -35.66 15.75
C PHE A 10 66.82 -34.63 14.63
N LEU A 11 67.10 -34.99 13.37
CA LEU A 11 66.91 -34.12 12.21
C LEU A 11 65.44 -33.97 11.80
N LEU A 12 64.59 -34.96 12.09
CA LEU A 12 63.12 -34.88 11.89
C LEU A 12 62.42 -34.04 12.97
N PHE A 13 63.02 -33.89 14.16
CA PHE A 13 62.46 -33.10 15.26
C PHE A 13 62.75 -31.60 15.14
N ALA A 14 63.75 -31.22 14.34
CA ALA A 14 64.15 -29.83 14.14
C ALA A 14 63.24 -29.03 13.18
N TRP A 15 62.38 -29.70 12.40
CA TRP A 15 61.42 -29.07 11.49
C TRP A 15 60.04 -28.81 12.09
N THR A 16 59.76 -29.29 13.32
CA THR A 16 58.45 -29.14 13.98
C THR A 16 58.39 -27.98 14.99
N LEU A 17 59.42 -27.13 15.06
CA LEU A 17 59.57 -26.08 16.09
C LEU A 17 59.38 -24.64 15.58
N LEU A 18 58.91 -24.43 14.34
CA LEU A 18 58.48 -23.11 13.89
C LEU A 18 57.01 -22.86 14.28
N PRO A 19 56.70 -21.91 15.17
CA PRO A 19 55.32 -21.53 15.43
C PRO A 19 54.76 -20.80 14.21
N ILE A 20 53.78 -21.40 13.55
CA ILE A 20 52.93 -20.69 12.59
C ILE A 20 52.10 -19.69 13.41
N PRO A 21 52.07 -18.39 13.09
CA PRO A 21 51.14 -17.47 13.73
C PRO A 21 49.73 -17.85 13.31
N VAL A 22 49.05 -18.66 14.13
CA VAL A 22 47.60 -18.84 14.02
C VAL A 22 47.00 -17.54 14.54
N ALA A 23 46.66 -16.64 13.62
CA ALA A 23 45.76 -15.55 13.93
C ALA A 23 44.45 -16.17 14.43
N LYS A 24 44.23 -16.18 15.74
CA LYS A 24 42.89 -16.38 16.28
C LYS A 24 42.09 -15.18 15.82
N ALA A 25 41.19 -15.39 14.86
CA ALA A 25 40.11 -14.44 14.62
C ALA A 25 39.34 -14.34 15.94
N SER A 26 39.57 -13.25 16.68
CA SER A 26 38.69 -12.87 17.76
C SER A 26 37.35 -12.60 17.11
N SER A 27 36.36 -13.46 17.37
CA SER A 27 34.97 -13.13 17.13
C SER A 27 34.63 -12.01 18.11
N ALA A 28 35.01 -10.77 17.76
CA ALA A 28 34.47 -9.59 18.38
C ALA A 28 32.95 -9.75 18.33
N GLN A 29 32.39 -9.85 19.54
CA GLN A 29 30.98 -10.00 19.84
C GLN A 29 30.13 -9.33 18.75
N SER A 30 29.28 -10.11 18.08
CA SER A 30 28.12 -9.53 17.40
C SER A 30 27.43 -8.68 18.45
N ASP A 31 27.53 -7.37 18.28
CA ASP A 31 26.86 -6.38 19.10
C ASP A 31 25.38 -6.60 18.84
N ASN A 32 24.75 -7.47 19.63
CA ASN A 32 23.35 -7.86 19.51
C ASN A 32 22.44 -6.72 20.00
N ARG A 33 22.81 -5.47 19.68
CA ARG A 33 21.93 -4.33 19.81
C ARG A 33 20.78 -4.61 18.89
N LEU A 34 19.68 -5.04 19.50
CA LEU A 34 18.39 -5.06 18.85
C LEU A 34 18.27 -3.69 18.15
N PRO A 35 17.83 -3.63 16.89
CA PRO A 35 17.84 -2.40 16.08
C PRO A 35 17.06 -1.23 16.74
N PHE A 36 16.33 -1.49 17.81
CA PHE A 36 15.55 -0.54 18.60
C PHE A 36 16.03 -0.40 20.06
N SER A 37 17.17 -0.98 20.43
CA SER A 37 17.71 -0.92 21.80
C SER A 37 18.10 0.49 22.25
N LEU A 38 18.24 1.42 21.30
CA LEU A 38 18.49 2.85 21.51
C LEU A 38 17.30 3.72 21.11
N ALA A 39 16.20 3.10 20.66
CA ALA A 39 15.02 3.87 20.25
C ALA A 39 14.32 4.41 21.49
N GLU A 40 14.08 5.72 21.49
CA GLU A 40 13.25 6.37 22.49
C GLU A 40 11.78 5.99 22.26
N THR A 41 11.06 5.70 23.35
CA THR A 41 9.63 5.36 23.26
C THR A 41 8.85 6.60 22.86
N VAL A 42 8.29 6.60 21.66
CA VAL A 42 7.37 7.65 21.21
C VAL A 42 6.06 7.58 22.00
N SER A 43 5.51 8.73 22.38
CA SER A 43 4.20 8.78 23.03
C SER A 43 3.10 8.37 22.06
N VAL A 44 1.96 7.88 22.58
CA VAL A 44 0.81 7.54 21.74
C VAL A 44 0.35 8.77 20.96
N ASP A 45 0.30 9.94 21.60
CA ASP A 45 -0.15 11.21 20.98
C ASP A 45 0.77 11.68 19.84
N GLU A 46 2.08 11.48 19.98
CA GLU A 46 3.06 11.80 18.95
C GLU A 46 2.99 10.80 17.79
N LEU A 47 2.76 9.51 18.08
CA LEU A 47 2.51 8.50 17.06
C LEU A 47 1.21 8.77 16.31
N GLU A 48 0.14 9.20 16.98
CA GLU A 48 -1.10 9.62 16.32
C GLU A 48 -0.81 10.71 15.29
N THR A 49 -0.03 11.73 15.66
CA THR A 49 0.29 12.86 14.79
C THR A 49 1.18 12.45 13.60
N ALA A 50 2.20 11.63 13.86
CA ALA A 50 3.14 11.13 12.85
C ALA A 50 2.51 10.16 11.84
N ARG A 51 1.35 9.54 12.16
CA ARG A 51 0.58 8.71 11.22
C ARG A 51 -0.19 9.52 10.18
N GLY A 52 0.20 10.75 9.87
CA GLY A 52 -0.42 11.59 8.83
C GLY A 52 -1.66 12.36 9.30
N ARG A 53 -1.77 12.63 10.61
CA ARG A 53 -2.91 13.33 11.23
C ARG A 53 -2.71 14.85 11.38
N GLU A 54 -1.55 15.40 11.01
CA GLU A 54 -1.28 16.84 11.13
C GLU A 54 -1.92 17.63 9.97
N GLY A 55 -2.83 18.57 10.29
CA GLY A 55 -3.28 19.62 9.38
C GLY A 55 -4.48 19.32 8.48
N VAL A 56 -5.16 18.18 8.61
CA VAL A 56 -6.29 17.85 7.73
C VAL A 56 -7.60 18.46 8.24
N ASN A 57 -7.92 19.68 7.81
CA ASN A 57 -9.26 20.26 7.94
C ASN A 57 -10.15 19.73 6.81
N ILE A 58 -10.98 18.72 7.09
CA ILE A 58 -11.92 18.18 6.10
C ILE A 58 -13.23 18.95 6.17
N THR A 59 -13.20 20.15 5.64
CA THR A 59 -14.43 20.85 5.28
C THR A 59 -14.67 20.65 3.78
N ALA A 60 -15.33 19.55 3.41
CA ALA A 60 -15.82 19.35 2.06
C ALA A 60 -17.13 20.15 1.87
N LEU A 61 -17.01 21.38 1.36
CA LEU A 61 -18.19 22.18 0.99
C LEU A 61 -18.68 21.75 -0.39
N ASN A 62 -19.83 21.09 -0.41
CA ASN A 62 -20.46 20.61 -1.63
C ASN A 62 -21.70 21.45 -1.90
N ASN A 63 -21.75 22.09 -3.06
CA ASN A 63 -22.92 22.82 -3.53
C ASN A 63 -23.34 22.25 -4.87
N MET A 64 -24.62 21.94 -5.00
CA MET A 64 -25.21 21.44 -6.22
C MET A 64 -26.48 22.24 -6.50
N ASN A 65 -26.46 22.99 -7.59
CA ASN A 65 -27.61 23.73 -8.07
C ASN A 65 -27.99 23.17 -9.44
N VAL A 66 -29.03 22.35 -9.49
CA VAL A 66 -29.56 21.79 -10.75
C VAL A 66 -30.95 22.35 -10.95
N GLN A 67 -31.09 23.16 -12.00
CA GLN A 67 -32.36 23.78 -12.37
C GLN A 67 -32.63 23.46 -13.83
N ALA A 68 -33.88 23.11 -14.10
CA ALA A 68 -34.34 22.90 -15.45
C ALA A 68 -35.80 23.32 -15.54
N MET A 69 -36.15 23.88 -16.68
CA MET A 69 -37.48 24.36 -16.98
C MET A 69 -37.93 23.71 -18.28
N LEU A 70 -39.10 23.08 -18.23
CA LEU A 70 -39.72 22.41 -19.37
C LEU A 70 -41.04 23.11 -19.69
N THR A 71 -41.02 24.11 -20.57
CA THR A 71 -42.21 24.90 -20.94
C THR A 71 -42.52 24.79 -22.42
N ASP A 72 -43.77 25.07 -22.80
CA ASP A 72 -44.27 25.11 -24.18
C ASP A 72 -44.10 23.82 -24.99
N ASN A 73 -44.15 22.68 -24.31
CA ASN A 73 -43.97 21.38 -24.95
C ASN A 73 -45.28 20.85 -25.52
N THR A 74 -45.28 20.53 -26.80
CA THR A 74 -46.39 19.88 -27.49
C THR A 74 -45.87 18.59 -28.13
N ALA A 75 -46.49 17.46 -27.83
CA ALA A 75 -46.21 16.19 -28.48
C ALA A 75 -47.49 15.66 -29.14
N ASN A 76 -47.51 15.64 -30.47
CA ASN A 76 -48.61 15.12 -31.28
C ASN A 76 -48.11 13.96 -32.13
N ASN A 77 -48.99 12.99 -32.42
CA ASN A 77 -48.69 11.79 -33.23
C ASN A 77 -47.45 11.01 -32.78
N THR A 78 -47.20 10.93 -31.47
CA THR A 78 -45.94 10.37 -30.97
C THR A 78 -46.09 8.93 -30.51
N ILE A 79 -45.10 8.11 -30.86
CA ILE A 79 -44.96 6.72 -30.42
C ILE A 79 -43.72 6.69 -29.53
N THR A 80 -43.92 6.30 -28.27
CA THR A 80 -42.84 6.14 -27.30
C THR A 80 -42.36 4.69 -27.28
N GLY A 81 -41.08 4.50 -26.96
CA GLY A 81 -40.43 3.19 -26.97
C GLY A 81 -40.49 2.45 -25.64
N SER A 82 -39.94 1.23 -25.62
CA SER A 82 -39.65 0.53 -24.37
C SER A 82 -38.24 0.85 -23.90
N ASN A 83 -38.12 1.24 -22.64
CA ASN A 83 -36.84 1.27 -21.93
C ASN A 83 -36.60 -0.13 -21.38
N ARG A 84 -35.69 -0.89 -22.00
CA ARG A 84 -35.35 -2.24 -21.55
C ARG A 84 -33.89 -2.32 -21.11
N ILE A 85 -33.70 -2.61 -19.84
CA ILE A 85 -32.47 -3.11 -19.25
C ILE A 85 -32.70 -4.61 -19.01
N ASP A 86 -31.92 -5.47 -19.66
CA ASP A 86 -32.14 -6.91 -19.65
C ASP A 86 -31.10 -7.65 -18.78
N THR A 87 -31.23 -8.97 -18.77
CA THR A 87 -30.41 -9.92 -18.02
C THR A 87 -28.93 -9.68 -18.29
N GLY A 88 -28.18 -9.40 -17.22
CA GLY A 88 -26.74 -9.13 -17.31
C GLY A 88 -26.35 -7.69 -17.62
N ALA A 89 -27.29 -6.75 -17.77
CA ALA A 89 -26.99 -5.35 -18.10
C ALA A 89 -26.02 -4.67 -17.12
N PHE A 90 -25.97 -5.14 -15.87
CA PHE A 90 -25.02 -4.67 -14.84
C PHE A 90 -24.25 -5.83 -14.18
N ALA A 91 -24.17 -7.00 -14.83
CA ALA A 91 -23.37 -8.09 -14.29
C ALA A 91 -21.90 -7.66 -14.22
N GLY A 92 -21.30 -7.72 -13.04
CA GLY A 92 -19.93 -7.24 -12.82
C GLY A 92 -19.79 -5.72 -12.67
N SER A 93 -20.88 -4.95 -12.59
CA SER A 93 -20.80 -3.52 -12.28
C SER A 93 -20.23 -3.32 -10.86
N GLY A 94 -19.19 -2.50 -10.75
CA GLY A 94 -18.59 -2.12 -9.48
C GLY A 94 -18.32 -0.61 -9.44
N GLY A 95 -18.19 -0.07 -8.24
CA GLY A 95 -18.09 1.38 -8.05
C GLY A 95 -19.45 2.07 -8.15
N MET A 96 -19.47 3.29 -8.67
CA MET A 96 -20.67 4.13 -8.76
C MET A 96 -21.09 4.31 -10.21
N PHE A 97 -22.36 4.06 -10.49
CA PHE A 97 -22.97 4.25 -11.80
C PHE A 97 -24.39 4.79 -11.64
N SER A 98 -24.82 5.61 -12.60
CA SER A 98 -26.19 6.12 -12.70
C SER A 98 -26.75 5.69 -14.04
N VAL A 99 -27.99 5.21 -14.03
CA VAL A 99 -28.67 4.75 -15.25
C VAL A 99 -30.02 5.41 -15.30
N ILE A 100 -30.24 6.15 -16.37
CA ILE A 100 -31.48 6.88 -16.58
C ILE A 100 -32.01 6.50 -17.94
N GLN A 101 -33.23 5.97 -17.94
CA GLN A 101 -33.94 5.63 -19.15
C GLN A 101 -35.19 6.49 -19.25
N ASN A 102 -35.35 7.13 -20.39
CA ASN A 102 -36.60 7.78 -20.72
C ASN A 102 -36.97 7.50 -22.18
N SER A 103 -38.13 6.90 -22.39
CA SER A 103 -38.64 6.57 -23.72
C SER A 103 -39.72 7.53 -24.19
N GLY A 104 -39.99 8.56 -23.40
CA GLY A 104 -41.08 9.50 -23.56
C GLY A 104 -40.68 10.74 -24.37
N ASN A 105 -41.66 11.60 -24.55
CA ASN A 105 -41.48 12.94 -25.11
C ASN A 105 -41.55 13.96 -23.99
N ASN A 106 -41.00 15.15 -24.24
CA ASN A 106 -41.04 16.26 -23.28
C ASN A 106 -40.43 15.84 -21.95
N VAL A 107 -39.21 15.31 -22.00
CA VAL A 107 -38.53 14.84 -20.80
C VAL A 107 -37.31 15.69 -20.52
N ILE A 108 -37.24 16.16 -19.28
CA ILE A 108 -36.04 16.70 -18.67
C ILE A 108 -35.56 15.69 -17.64
N ILE A 109 -34.27 15.36 -17.74
CA ILE A 109 -33.55 14.56 -16.76
C ILE A 109 -32.51 15.47 -16.12
N GLN A 110 -32.53 15.51 -14.80
CA GLN A 110 -31.53 16.17 -13.97
C GLN A 110 -30.94 15.11 -13.05
N ASP A 111 -29.70 14.72 -13.32
CA ASP A 111 -28.94 13.83 -12.45
C ASP A 111 -27.60 14.50 -12.13
N SER A 112 -27.20 14.37 -10.88
CA SER A 112 -25.96 14.95 -10.41
C SER A 112 -25.53 14.22 -9.16
N THR A 113 -24.29 13.73 -9.18
CA THR A 113 -23.73 12.92 -8.12
C THR A 113 -22.41 13.52 -7.67
N ILE A 114 -22.31 13.81 -6.37
CA ILE A 114 -21.08 14.29 -5.73
C ILE A 114 -20.52 13.18 -4.86
N VAL A 115 -19.26 12.82 -5.08
CA VAL A 115 -18.54 11.84 -4.27
C VAL A 115 -17.38 12.53 -3.58
N ASN A 116 -17.41 12.53 -2.25
CA ASN A 116 -16.27 12.93 -1.43
C ASN A 116 -15.65 11.68 -0.84
N VAL A 117 -14.42 11.37 -1.25
CA VAL A 117 -13.63 10.30 -0.63
C VAL A 117 -12.57 10.94 0.23
N THR A 118 -12.66 10.67 1.52
CA THR A 118 -11.61 10.95 2.49
C THR A 118 -11.07 9.62 2.97
N ILE A 119 -9.76 9.43 2.85
CA ILE A 119 -9.07 8.29 3.45
C ILE A 119 -8.26 8.82 4.62
N LEU A 120 -8.67 8.41 5.82
CA LEU A 120 -7.91 8.62 7.06
C LEU A 120 -7.27 7.27 7.43
N PRO A 121 -6.02 7.27 7.90
CA PRO A 121 -5.32 6.06 8.33
C PRO A 121 -5.92 5.45 9.61
#